data_AF-A0A940A1S8-F1
#
_entry.id   AF-A0A940A1S8-F1
#
_cell.length_a   1.000
_cell.length_b   1.000
_cell.length_c   1.000
_cell.angle_alpha   90.00
_cell.angle_beta   90.00
_cell.angle_gamma   90.00
#
_symmetry.space_group_name_H-M   'P 1'
#
loop_
_entity.id
_entity.type
_entity.pdbx_description
1 polymer ?
#
loop_
_entity_poly.entity_id
_entity_poly.type
_entity_poly.pdbx_seq_one_letter_code
_entity_poly.pdbx_strand_id
1 'polypeptide(L)'
;MRKYIFNARDIAAYIKYFSVPPHLEVSYMQYVFNLGDRVLAKPLTADFERFKMEVYRELYSLWANGFENDKSDISAIAQEGQVPFICDVECMSLESYMKLICLHLIYTRNLPYVNLNFAGLSLTLHIRCSEEIYHDNIKRVFESLGLVSFDRFGKPFDLDKGIPDELLRVALTEDTRKILAGNNVDFKESLRKEQTAWVEDLKKKSLEVFGKIPQVKKKAPSRRKTAKDDKKGEVVKDSKLQPKGAPVTVAKPESRNNGGEMK
;
A
#
# COMPACT_ATOMS: atom_id res chain seq x y z
N MET A 1 -12.82 22.03 -20.48
CA MET A 1 -12.22 20.85 -21.14
C MET A 1 -12.21 19.71 -20.13
N ARG A 2 -12.60 18.49 -20.50
CA ARG A 2 -12.68 17.37 -19.53
C ARG A 2 -11.28 16.86 -19.20
N LYS A 3 -10.98 16.81 -17.90
CA LYS A 3 -9.80 16.20 -17.27
C LYS A 3 -9.78 14.69 -17.56
N TYR A 4 -8.60 14.09 -17.69
CA TYR A 4 -8.43 12.64 -17.91
C TYR A 4 -9.25 11.84 -16.91
N ILE A 5 -9.83 10.73 -17.37
CA ILE A 5 -10.72 9.88 -16.58
C ILE A 5 -10.07 8.50 -16.45
N PHE A 6 -10.03 7.97 -15.23
CA PHE A 6 -9.33 6.75 -14.89
C PHE A 6 -10.06 5.49 -15.38
N ASN A 7 -9.29 4.51 -15.83
CA ASN A 7 -9.77 3.20 -16.25
C ASN A 7 -9.46 2.13 -15.18
N ALA A 8 -9.93 0.89 -15.39
CA ALA A 8 -9.73 -0.21 -14.44
C ALA A 8 -8.25 -0.53 -14.17
N ARG A 9 -7.39 -0.36 -15.18
CA ARG A 9 -5.95 -0.62 -15.07
C ARG A 9 -5.24 0.43 -14.21
N ASP A 10 -5.63 1.69 -14.30
CA ASP A 10 -5.11 2.75 -13.43
C ASP A 10 -5.44 2.45 -11.95
N ILE A 11 -6.67 1.99 -11.67
CA ILE A 11 -7.11 1.60 -10.33
C ILE A 11 -6.35 0.36 -9.83
N ALA A 12 -6.18 -0.64 -10.70
CA ALA A 12 -5.40 -1.84 -10.39
C ALA A 12 -3.94 -1.50 -10.07
N ALA A 13 -3.32 -0.63 -10.89
CA ALA A 13 -1.96 -0.16 -10.67
C ALA A 13 -1.83 0.60 -9.35
N TYR A 14 -2.81 1.43 -9.00
CA TYR A 14 -2.84 2.11 -7.70
C TYR A 14 -2.87 1.13 -6.52
N ILE A 15 -3.77 0.14 -6.57
CA ILE A 15 -3.90 -0.88 -5.52
C ILE A 15 -2.59 -1.62 -5.31
N LYS A 16 -1.88 -2.00 -6.39
CA LYS A 16 -0.58 -2.68 -6.32
C LYS A 16 0.54 -1.76 -5.84
N TYR A 17 0.71 -0.60 -6.49
CA TYR A 17 1.82 0.30 -6.22
C TYR A 17 1.83 0.77 -4.77
N PHE A 18 0.67 1.14 -4.22
CA PHE A 18 0.54 1.56 -2.83
C PHE A 18 0.28 0.41 -1.85
N SER A 19 0.37 -0.85 -2.30
CA SER A 19 0.19 -2.05 -1.49
C SER A 19 -1.09 -2.02 -0.64
N VAL A 20 -2.21 -1.66 -1.28
CA VAL A 20 -3.52 -1.65 -0.61
C VAL A 20 -3.81 -3.07 -0.10
N PRO A 21 -4.10 -3.24 1.20
CA PRO A 21 -4.38 -4.56 1.76
C PRO A 21 -5.57 -5.23 1.07
N PRO A 22 -5.53 -6.56 0.81
CA PRO A 22 -6.60 -7.27 0.10
C PRO A 22 -8.00 -7.08 0.70
N HIS A 23 -8.08 -6.98 2.03
CA HIS A 23 -9.36 -6.77 2.73
C HIS A 23 -9.95 -5.35 2.56
N LEU A 24 -9.20 -4.40 1.99
CA LEU A 24 -9.65 -3.02 1.73
C LEU A 24 -9.81 -2.72 0.24
N GLU A 25 -9.35 -3.59 -0.66
CA GLU A 25 -9.39 -3.36 -2.10
C GLU A 25 -10.80 -3.01 -2.59
N VAL A 26 -11.80 -3.78 -2.14
CA VAL A 26 -13.21 -3.56 -2.51
C VAL A 26 -13.70 -2.20 -2.02
N SER A 27 -13.29 -1.75 -0.83
CA SER A 27 -13.67 -0.45 -0.28
C SER A 27 -13.04 0.71 -1.07
N TYR A 28 -11.78 0.56 -1.52
CA TYR A 28 -11.16 1.51 -2.44
C TYR A 28 -11.88 1.54 -3.80
N MET A 29 -12.25 0.38 -4.35
CA MET A 29 -13.03 0.30 -5.58
C MET A 29 -14.41 0.97 -5.40
N GLN A 30 -15.11 0.68 -4.31
CA GLN A 30 -16.43 1.26 -4.03
C GLN A 30 -16.36 2.78 -3.91
N TYR A 31 -15.33 3.31 -3.24
CA TYR A 31 -15.15 4.75 -3.13
C TYR A 31 -14.98 5.42 -4.48
N VAL A 32 -14.09 4.92 -5.33
CA VAL A 32 -13.87 5.53 -6.65
C VAL A 32 -15.09 5.34 -7.56
N PHE A 33 -15.79 4.21 -7.44
CA PHE A 33 -17.06 3.98 -8.14
C PHE A 33 -18.15 4.98 -7.73
N ASN A 34 -18.24 5.32 -6.44
CA ASN A 34 -19.19 6.31 -5.93
C ASN A 34 -18.89 7.75 -6.39
N LEU A 35 -17.66 8.03 -6.85
CA LEU A 35 -17.33 9.30 -7.53
C LEU A 35 -17.85 9.31 -8.98
N GLY A 36 -18.06 8.13 -9.55
CA GLY A 36 -18.72 7.90 -10.84
C GLY A 36 -18.02 8.58 -12.01
N ASP A 37 -18.81 9.15 -12.92
CA ASP A 37 -18.36 9.80 -14.16
C ASP A 37 -17.41 11.00 -13.93
N ARG A 38 -17.20 11.43 -12.68
CA ARG A 38 -16.23 12.48 -12.32
C ARG A 38 -14.80 11.97 -12.35
N VAL A 39 -14.60 10.67 -12.15
CA VAL A 39 -13.27 10.04 -11.98
C VAL A 39 -13.11 8.77 -12.83
N LEU A 40 -14.17 8.00 -13.08
CA LEU A 40 -14.11 6.74 -13.82
C LEU A 40 -14.66 6.83 -15.24
N ALA A 41 -13.99 6.17 -16.18
CA ALA A 41 -14.33 6.18 -17.60
C ALA A 41 -15.58 5.32 -17.86
N LYS A 42 -16.44 5.72 -18.79
CA LYS A 42 -17.52 4.85 -19.27
C LYS A 42 -16.93 3.72 -20.12
N PRO A 43 -17.43 2.47 -20.02
CA PRO A 43 -18.65 2.03 -19.33
C PRO A 43 -18.46 1.56 -17.88
N LEU A 44 -17.30 1.80 -17.24
CA LEU A 44 -16.99 1.28 -15.89
C LEU A 44 -17.93 1.78 -14.80
N THR A 45 -18.64 2.89 -15.04
CA THR A 45 -19.56 3.51 -14.07
C THR A 45 -20.95 2.89 -14.07
N ALA A 46 -21.24 1.94 -14.95
CA ALA A 46 -22.59 1.38 -15.10
C ALA A 46 -22.95 0.35 -14.02
N ASP A 47 -22.00 -0.52 -13.66
CA ASP A 47 -22.21 -1.62 -12.72
C ASP A 47 -20.94 -1.86 -11.89
N PHE A 48 -21.10 -1.86 -10.57
CA PHE A 48 -20.00 -2.04 -9.63
C PHE A 48 -19.38 -3.44 -9.74
N GLU A 49 -20.19 -4.49 -9.94
CA GLU A 49 -19.67 -5.86 -10.02
C GLU A 49 -18.82 -6.05 -11.26
N ARG A 50 -19.26 -5.51 -12.41
CA ARG A 50 -18.47 -5.46 -13.63
C ARG A 50 -17.18 -4.67 -13.44
N PHE A 51 -17.25 -3.47 -12.85
CA PHE A 51 -16.07 -2.66 -12.57
C PHE A 51 -15.04 -3.41 -11.71
N LYS A 52 -15.50 -4.03 -10.61
CA LYS A 52 -14.67 -4.83 -9.71
C LYS A 52 -13.99 -5.98 -10.46
N MET A 53 -14.72 -6.72 -11.30
CA MET A 53 -14.17 -7.81 -12.10
C MET A 53 -13.11 -7.33 -13.10
N GLU A 54 -13.34 -6.17 -13.75
CA GLU A 54 -12.37 -5.59 -14.66
C GLU A 54 -11.09 -5.14 -13.92
N VAL A 55 -11.22 -4.51 -12.74
CA VAL A 55 -10.07 -4.16 -11.89
C VAL A 55 -9.29 -5.41 -11.48
N TYR A 56 -9.96 -6.47 -11.04
CA TYR A 56 -9.28 -7.71 -10.67
C TYR A 56 -8.56 -8.37 -11.86
N ARG A 57 -9.17 -8.37 -13.04
CA ARG A 57 -8.51 -8.86 -14.26
C ARG A 57 -7.21 -8.09 -14.53
N GLU A 58 -7.24 -6.76 -14.44
CA GLU A 58 -6.04 -5.95 -14.62
C GLU A 58 -5.02 -6.16 -13.49
N LEU A 59 -5.45 -6.36 -12.23
CA LEU A 59 -4.58 -6.70 -11.11
C LEU A 59 -3.80 -8.00 -11.36
N TYR A 60 -4.47 -9.04 -11.89
CA TYR A 60 -3.82 -10.29 -12.27
C TYR A 60 -2.83 -10.08 -13.43
N SER A 61 -3.20 -9.29 -14.44
CA SER A 61 -2.30 -8.96 -15.56
C SER A 61 -1.04 -8.24 -15.09
N LEU A 62 -1.18 -7.22 -14.22
CA LEU A 62 -0.05 -6.47 -13.67
C LEU A 62 0.87 -7.38 -12.85
N TRP A 63 0.30 -8.28 -12.04
CA TRP A 63 1.08 -9.23 -11.27
C TRP A 63 1.85 -10.22 -12.16
N ALA A 64 1.21 -10.75 -13.20
CA ALA A 64 1.85 -11.62 -14.18
C ALA A 64 3.02 -10.93 -14.91
N ASN A 65 2.96 -9.60 -15.05
CA ASN A 65 4.00 -8.79 -15.66
C ASN A 65 5.07 -8.29 -14.65
N GLY A 66 5.03 -8.74 -13.39
CA GLY A 66 6.02 -8.36 -12.36
C GLY A 66 5.80 -6.98 -11.72
N PHE A 67 4.61 -6.37 -11.90
CA PHE A 67 4.23 -5.14 -11.21
C PHE A 67 3.56 -5.47 -9.86
N GLU A 68 4.39 -5.49 -8.82
CA GLU A 68 4.02 -5.95 -7.48
C GLU A 68 3.84 -4.80 -6.49
N ASN A 69 4.75 -3.83 -6.47
CA ASN A 69 4.81 -2.80 -5.42
C ASN A 69 5.44 -1.48 -5.91
N ASP A 70 5.76 -0.59 -4.98
CA ASP A 70 6.35 0.74 -5.20
C ASP A 70 7.73 0.71 -5.87
N LYS A 71 8.45 -0.41 -5.81
CA LYS A 71 9.75 -0.63 -6.45
C LYS A 71 9.64 -1.24 -7.83
N SER A 72 8.44 -1.64 -8.25
CA SER A 72 8.22 -2.17 -9.59
C SER A 72 8.45 -1.09 -10.64
N ASP A 73 8.92 -1.50 -11.81
CA ASP A 73 9.08 -0.60 -12.93
C ASP A 73 7.71 -0.06 -13.35
N ILE A 74 7.56 1.27 -13.31
CA ILE A 74 6.35 1.98 -13.74
C ILE A 74 6.02 1.70 -15.21
N SER A 75 7.02 1.39 -16.03
CA SER A 75 6.80 1.05 -17.44
C SER A 75 5.90 -0.19 -17.60
N ALA A 76 5.92 -1.13 -16.64
CA ALA A 76 5.11 -2.35 -16.64
C ALA A 76 3.60 -2.08 -16.42
N ILE A 77 3.22 -0.86 -16.01
CA ILE A 77 1.83 -0.46 -15.92
C ILE A 77 1.23 -0.38 -17.32
N ALA A 78 1.96 0.07 -18.34
CA ALA A 78 1.42 0.13 -19.70
C ALA A 78 1.24 -1.28 -20.30
N GLN A 79 0.18 -1.51 -21.08
CA GLN A 79 0.09 -2.71 -21.90
C GLN A 79 1.04 -2.59 -23.10
N GLU A 80 1.52 -3.73 -23.58
CA GLU A 80 2.27 -3.77 -24.82
C GLU A 80 1.42 -3.21 -25.97
N GLY A 81 1.97 -2.24 -26.72
CA GLY A 81 1.25 -1.52 -27.78
C GLY A 81 0.24 -0.49 -27.30
N GLN A 82 0.14 -0.22 -25.98
CA GLN A 82 -0.69 0.87 -25.47
C GLN A 82 -0.18 2.21 -25.99
N VAL A 83 -1.10 3.10 -26.33
CA VAL A 83 -0.81 4.49 -26.70
C VAL A 83 -1.10 5.37 -25.48
N PRO A 84 -0.23 6.34 -25.15
CA PRO A 84 -0.50 7.27 -24.07
C PRO A 84 -1.71 8.16 -24.41
N PHE A 85 -2.43 8.61 -23.38
CA PHE A 85 -3.61 9.47 -23.57
C PHE A 85 -3.30 10.95 -23.40
N ILE A 86 -2.26 11.27 -22.64
CA ILE A 86 -1.90 12.63 -22.24
C ILE A 86 -0.50 12.98 -22.74
N CYS A 87 0.46 12.09 -22.47
CA CYS A 87 1.85 12.31 -22.83
C CYS A 87 2.15 11.84 -24.27
N ASP A 88 3.33 12.23 -24.77
CA ASP A 88 3.95 11.60 -25.92
C ASP A 88 4.45 10.19 -25.54
N VAL A 89 4.61 9.31 -26.54
CA VAL A 89 4.96 7.88 -26.36
C VAL A 89 6.24 7.70 -25.53
N GLU A 90 7.23 8.54 -25.76
CA GLU A 90 8.54 8.49 -25.07
C GLU A 90 8.46 8.84 -23.58
N CYS A 91 7.39 9.51 -23.15
CA CYS A 91 7.19 9.92 -21.77
C CYS A 91 5.95 9.22 -21.15
N MET A 92 5.56 8.04 -21.65
CA MET A 92 4.42 7.25 -21.15
C MET A 92 4.54 6.85 -19.67
N SER A 93 5.76 6.55 -19.20
CA SER A 93 6.00 6.26 -17.77
C SER A 93 5.66 7.47 -16.88
N LEU A 94 5.86 8.70 -17.36
CA LEU A 94 5.45 9.92 -16.65
C LEU A 94 3.92 9.94 -16.48
N GLU A 95 3.19 9.65 -17.56
CA GLU A 95 1.73 9.60 -17.51
C GLU A 95 1.25 8.57 -16.49
N SER A 96 1.78 7.35 -16.54
CA SER A 96 1.42 6.28 -15.60
C SER A 96 1.73 6.67 -14.15
N TYR A 97 2.92 7.22 -13.89
CA TYR A 97 3.30 7.67 -12.55
C TYR A 97 2.39 8.79 -12.03
N MET A 98 2.13 9.81 -12.85
CA MET A 98 1.33 10.95 -12.43
C MET A 98 -0.14 10.60 -12.23
N LYS A 99 -0.67 9.60 -12.96
CA LYS A 99 -1.99 9.02 -12.67
C LYS A 99 -2.04 8.36 -11.29
N LEU A 100 -1.00 7.62 -10.89
CA LEU A 100 -0.91 7.05 -9.55
C LEU A 100 -0.90 8.13 -8.47
N ILE A 101 -0.13 9.20 -8.67
CA ILE A 101 -0.08 10.34 -7.74
C ILE A 101 -1.45 11.04 -7.65
N CYS A 102 -2.11 11.25 -8.79
CA CYS A 102 -3.43 11.87 -8.81
C CYS A 102 -4.47 10.99 -8.09
N LEU A 103 -4.50 9.68 -8.35
CA LEU A 103 -5.35 8.74 -7.62
C LEU A 103 -5.04 8.74 -6.13
N HIS A 104 -3.76 8.80 -5.75
CA HIS A 104 -3.36 8.92 -4.35
C HIS A 104 -3.97 10.16 -3.71
N LEU A 105 -3.89 11.33 -4.35
CA LEU A 105 -4.51 12.55 -3.83
C LEU A 105 -6.05 12.43 -3.73
N ILE A 106 -6.71 11.73 -4.66
CA ILE A 106 -8.16 11.49 -4.66
C ILE A 106 -8.58 10.57 -3.50
N TYR A 107 -7.87 9.47 -3.30
CA TYR A 107 -8.10 8.54 -2.18
C TYR A 107 -7.72 9.17 -0.82
N THR A 108 -6.82 10.13 -0.85
CA THR A 108 -6.20 10.71 0.33
C THR A 108 -6.62 12.16 0.50
N ARG A 109 -7.93 12.44 0.58
CA ARG A 109 -8.49 13.81 0.61
C ARG A 109 -7.87 14.75 1.67
N ASN A 110 -7.43 14.21 2.82
CA ASN A 110 -6.77 14.97 3.88
C ASN A 110 -5.28 15.23 3.64
N LEU A 111 -4.69 14.65 2.60
CA LEU A 111 -3.33 14.95 2.17
C LEU A 111 -3.39 16.16 1.23
N PRO A 112 -2.92 17.34 1.65
CA PRO A 112 -3.07 18.55 0.85
C PRO A 112 -2.19 18.54 -0.40
N TYR A 113 -1.05 17.82 -0.36
CA TYR A 113 -0.10 17.73 -1.46
C TYR A 113 0.86 16.54 -1.30
N VAL A 114 1.54 16.18 -2.38
CA VAL A 114 2.70 15.29 -2.42
C VAL A 114 3.92 16.10 -2.86
N ASN A 115 5.10 15.84 -2.28
CA ASN A 115 6.34 16.47 -2.73
C ASN A 115 6.96 15.63 -3.86
N LEU A 116 7.24 16.23 -5.01
CA LEU A 116 7.89 15.58 -6.14
C LEU A 116 9.13 16.38 -6.58
N ASN A 117 10.21 15.65 -6.89
CA ASN A 117 11.37 16.21 -7.58
C ASN A 117 11.26 15.85 -9.06
N PHE A 118 10.84 16.79 -9.90
CA PHE A 118 10.67 16.56 -11.33
C PHE A 118 12.00 16.44 -12.08
N ALA A 119 13.06 17.14 -11.65
CA ALA A 119 14.38 17.02 -12.26
C ALA A 119 14.94 15.58 -12.15
N GLY A 120 14.76 14.93 -11.00
CA GLY A 120 15.17 13.53 -10.79
C GLY A 120 14.19 12.48 -11.32
N LEU A 121 12.96 12.88 -11.66
CA LEU A 121 11.90 11.95 -12.03
C LEU A 121 12.13 11.34 -13.42
N SER A 122 12.70 12.11 -14.36
CA SER A 122 13.08 11.61 -15.69
C SER A 122 13.98 10.39 -15.63
N LEU A 123 15.00 10.43 -14.78
CA LEU A 123 15.91 9.31 -14.53
C LEU A 123 15.21 8.13 -13.88
N THR A 124 14.42 8.38 -12.84
CA THR A 124 13.72 7.33 -12.07
C THR A 124 12.71 6.56 -12.94
N LEU A 125 12.08 7.25 -13.88
CA LEU A 125 11.09 6.68 -14.79
C LEU A 125 11.69 6.21 -16.13
N HIS A 126 13.02 6.23 -16.26
CA HIS A 126 13.75 5.86 -17.48
C HIS A 126 13.28 6.59 -18.74
N ILE A 127 12.90 7.86 -18.60
CA ILE A 127 12.41 8.70 -19.69
C ILE A 127 13.56 9.10 -20.60
N ARG A 128 13.37 8.93 -21.92
CA ARG A 128 14.41 9.18 -22.94
C ARG A 128 14.12 10.37 -23.84
N CYS A 129 12.96 11.02 -23.68
CA CYS A 129 12.61 12.22 -24.43
C CYS A 129 13.56 13.39 -24.08
N SER A 130 13.67 14.38 -24.98
CA SER A 130 14.45 15.59 -24.70
C SER A 130 13.85 16.38 -23.52
N GLU A 131 14.65 17.23 -22.89
CA GLU A 131 14.22 18.03 -21.73
C GLU A 131 13.03 18.94 -22.07
N GLU A 132 13.04 19.56 -23.25
CA GLU A 132 11.93 20.39 -23.74
C GLU A 132 10.63 19.59 -23.85
N ILE A 133 10.69 18.40 -24.47
CA ILE A 133 9.55 17.49 -24.59
C ILE A 133 9.09 17.04 -23.19
N TYR A 134 10.01 16.71 -22.30
CA TYR A 134 9.70 16.30 -20.94
C TYR A 134 8.94 17.40 -20.17
N HIS A 135 9.40 18.66 -20.25
CA HIS A 135 8.75 19.80 -19.60
C HIS A 135 7.35 20.05 -20.13
N ASP A 136 7.16 19.99 -21.45
CA ASP A 136 5.84 20.13 -22.06
C ASP A 136 4.89 19.01 -21.64
N ASN A 137 5.39 17.77 -21.56
CA ASN A 137 4.61 16.63 -21.08
C ASN A 137 4.20 16.77 -19.61
N ILE A 138 5.07 17.30 -18.74
CA ILE A 138 4.68 17.63 -17.35
C ILE A 138 3.50 18.59 -17.33
N LYS A 139 3.55 19.68 -18.13
CA LYS A 139 2.45 20.66 -18.18
C LYS A 139 1.15 20.02 -18.65
N ARG A 140 1.19 19.26 -19.75
CA ARG A 140 0.02 18.55 -20.29
C ARG A 140 -0.60 17.62 -19.24
N VAL A 141 0.24 16.90 -18.49
CA VAL A 141 -0.21 16.02 -17.41
C VAL A 141 -0.85 16.78 -16.27
N PHE A 142 -0.28 17.90 -15.85
CA PHE A 142 -0.87 18.73 -14.79
C PHE A 142 -2.23 19.27 -15.20
N GLU A 143 -2.35 19.81 -16.41
CA GLU A 143 -3.62 20.30 -16.93
C GLU A 143 -4.66 19.17 -17.03
N SER A 144 -4.26 18.05 -17.63
CA SER A 144 -5.15 16.92 -17.91
C SER A 144 -5.63 16.23 -16.64
N LEU A 145 -4.77 16.09 -15.62
CA LEU A 145 -5.15 15.50 -14.33
C LEU A 145 -5.76 16.52 -13.36
N GLY A 146 -5.80 17.80 -13.74
CA GLY A 146 -6.30 18.88 -12.88
C GLY A 146 -5.47 19.05 -11.61
N LEU A 147 -4.14 19.05 -11.76
CA LEU A 147 -3.14 19.24 -10.72
C LEU A 147 -2.60 20.67 -10.71
N VAL A 148 -2.05 21.08 -9.58
CA VAL A 148 -1.35 22.36 -9.38
C VAL A 148 -0.07 22.11 -8.59
N SER A 149 0.96 22.90 -8.91
CA SER A 149 2.24 22.92 -8.21
C SER A 149 2.38 24.14 -7.32
N PHE A 150 3.01 23.95 -6.17
CA PHE A 150 3.44 25.01 -5.28
C PHE A 150 4.92 24.84 -4.95
N ASP A 151 5.58 25.95 -4.66
CA ASP A 151 6.93 25.93 -4.12
C ASP A 151 6.96 25.40 -2.67
N ARG A 152 8.16 25.29 -2.10
CA ARG A 152 8.36 24.88 -0.71
C ARG A 152 7.70 25.81 0.32
N PHE A 153 7.39 27.05 -0.05
CA PHE A 153 6.73 28.05 0.79
C PHE A 153 5.20 28.03 0.61
N GLY A 154 4.66 27.18 -0.27
CA GLY A 154 3.24 27.08 -0.56
C GLY A 154 2.72 28.15 -1.52
N LYS A 155 3.59 28.86 -2.24
CA LYS A 155 3.18 29.78 -3.31
C LYS A 155 2.96 29.02 -4.61
N PRO A 156 1.95 29.37 -5.43
CA PRO A 156 1.75 28.73 -6.72
C PRO A 156 3.02 28.82 -7.57
N PHE A 157 3.45 27.68 -8.10
CA PHE A 157 4.59 27.59 -9.00
C PHE A 157 4.09 27.40 -10.42
N ASP A 158 4.57 28.27 -11.31
CA ASP A 158 4.23 28.28 -12.72
C ASP A 158 5.22 27.42 -13.52
N LEU A 159 4.73 26.29 -14.03
CA LEU A 159 5.52 25.33 -14.80
C LEU A 159 5.98 25.90 -16.16
N ASP A 160 5.37 26.99 -16.64
CA ASP A 160 5.82 27.65 -17.87
C ASP A 160 7.18 28.31 -17.75
N LYS A 161 7.63 28.59 -16.52
CA LYS A 161 8.96 29.15 -16.24
C LYS A 161 10.08 28.11 -16.22
N GLY A 162 9.74 26.85 -16.51
CA GLY A 162 10.65 25.71 -16.47
C GLY A 162 10.50 24.88 -15.19
N ILE A 163 11.14 23.72 -15.19
CA ILE A 163 11.12 22.79 -14.06
C ILE A 163 12.32 23.10 -13.15
N PRO A 164 12.10 23.43 -11.88
CA PRO A 164 13.19 23.71 -10.96
C PRO A 164 13.84 22.41 -10.48
N ASP A 165 15.13 22.47 -10.17
CA ASP A 165 15.83 21.41 -9.42
C ASP A 165 15.54 21.50 -7.91
N GLU A 166 14.25 21.59 -7.57
CA GLU A 166 13.74 21.63 -6.20
C GLU A 166 12.47 20.79 -6.08
N LEU A 167 12.11 20.43 -4.84
CA LEU A 167 10.85 19.75 -4.56
C LEU A 167 9.66 20.70 -4.77
N LEU A 168 8.75 20.32 -5.66
CA LEU A 168 7.46 20.96 -5.83
C LEU A 168 6.38 20.20 -5.07
N ARG A 169 5.48 20.95 -4.44
CA ARG A 169 4.27 20.42 -3.80
C ARG A 169 3.18 20.30 -4.84
N VAL A 170 2.75 19.08 -5.14
CA VAL A 170 1.71 18.78 -6.12
C VAL A 170 0.40 18.49 -5.40
N ALA A 171 -0.66 19.18 -5.79
CA ALA A 171 -1.99 19.01 -5.23
C ALA A 171 -3.05 18.96 -6.35
N LEU A 172 -4.25 18.53 -6.00
CA LEU A 172 -5.42 18.71 -6.88
C LEU A 172 -5.76 20.21 -6.99
N THR A 173 -6.27 20.63 -8.14
CA THR A 173 -6.88 21.96 -8.29
C THR A 173 -8.08 22.12 -7.34
N GLU A 174 -8.38 23.35 -6.95
CA GLU A 174 -9.54 23.65 -6.10
C GLU A 174 -10.85 23.20 -6.75
N ASP A 175 -10.97 23.35 -8.08
CA ASP A 175 -12.13 22.88 -8.82
C ASP A 175 -12.25 21.35 -8.78
N THR A 176 -11.14 20.62 -8.97
CA THR A 176 -11.15 19.15 -8.82
C THR A 176 -11.56 18.77 -7.39
N ARG A 177 -11.01 19.43 -6.37
CA ARG A 177 -11.40 19.17 -4.96
C ARG A 177 -12.88 19.40 -4.72
N LYS A 178 -13.46 20.50 -5.22
CA LYS A 178 -14.90 20.79 -5.09
C LYS A 178 -15.77 19.76 -5.78
N ILE A 179 -15.37 19.30 -6.98
CA ILE A 179 -16.07 18.23 -7.71
C ILE A 179 -16.04 16.93 -6.90
N LEU A 180 -14.94 16.63 -6.22
CA LEU A 180 -14.80 15.45 -5.37
C LEU A 180 -15.51 15.60 -4.01
N ALA A 181 -15.71 16.83 -3.54
CA ALA A 181 -16.28 17.13 -2.23
C ALA A 181 -17.77 16.77 -2.07
N GLY A 182 -18.47 16.45 -3.15
CA GLY A 182 -19.91 16.15 -3.14
C GLY A 182 -20.34 14.97 -2.26
N ASN A 183 -19.41 14.09 -1.86
CA ASN A 183 -19.64 13.03 -0.88
C ASN A 183 -19.04 13.47 0.47
N ASN A 184 -19.91 13.83 1.43
CA ASN A 184 -19.55 14.35 2.76
C ASN A 184 -19.01 13.30 3.75
N VAL A 185 -18.73 12.07 3.30
CA VAL A 185 -18.14 11.03 4.15
C VAL A 185 -16.64 11.01 3.89
N ASP A 186 -15.84 11.28 4.92
CA ASP A 186 -14.38 11.12 4.84
C ASP A 186 -14.07 9.63 4.66
N PHE A 187 -13.69 9.25 3.44
CA PHE A 187 -13.34 7.88 3.07
C PHE A 187 -12.29 7.26 3.99
N LYS A 188 -11.36 8.06 4.53
CA LYS A 188 -10.38 7.56 5.50
C LYS A 188 -11.01 7.22 6.84
N GLU A 189 -12.03 7.94 7.27
CA GLU A 189 -12.75 7.61 8.50
C GLU A 189 -13.52 6.30 8.34
N SER A 190 -14.16 6.09 7.19
CA SER A 190 -14.79 4.79 6.89
C SER A 190 -13.76 3.65 6.80
N LEU A 191 -12.61 3.87 6.14
CA LEU A 191 -11.54 2.86 6.08
C LEU A 191 -10.97 2.54 7.46
N ARG A 192 -10.77 3.54 8.32
CA ARG A 192 -10.30 3.32 9.70
C ARG A 192 -11.28 2.46 10.48
N LYS A 193 -12.59 2.76 10.38
CA LYS A 193 -13.65 1.96 11.03
C LYS A 193 -13.63 0.52 10.54
N GLU A 194 -13.49 0.32 9.23
CA GLU A 194 -13.41 -1.01 8.61
C GLU A 194 -12.17 -1.79 9.07
N GLN A 195 -10.99 -1.15 9.08
CA GLN A 195 -9.76 -1.75 9.61
C GLN A 195 -9.91 -2.14 11.08
N THR A 196 -10.46 -1.27 11.92
CA THR A 196 -10.67 -1.58 13.35
C THR A 196 -11.63 -2.75 13.53
N ALA A 197 -12.73 -2.78 12.77
CA ALA A 197 -13.70 -3.87 12.82
C ALA A 197 -13.07 -5.20 12.39
N TRP A 198 -12.25 -5.20 11.34
CA TRP A 198 -11.52 -6.37 10.88
C TRP A 198 -10.51 -6.89 11.91
N VAL A 199 -9.75 -5.99 12.56
CA VAL A 199 -8.82 -6.39 13.64
C VAL A 199 -9.57 -6.96 14.83
N GLU A 200 -10.71 -6.38 15.21
CA GLU A 200 -11.56 -6.91 16.29
C GLU A 200 -12.14 -8.28 15.96
N ASP A 201 -12.59 -8.49 14.72
CA ASP A 201 -13.06 -9.78 14.23
C ASP A 201 -11.94 -10.84 14.27
N LEU A 202 -10.72 -10.51 13.82
CA LEU A 202 -9.56 -11.39 13.93
C LEU A 202 -9.21 -11.71 15.38
N LYS A 203 -9.27 -10.73 16.28
CA LYS A 203 -9.05 -10.96 17.72
C LYS A 203 -10.07 -11.94 18.28
N LYS A 204 -11.36 -11.78 17.93
CA LYS A 204 -12.43 -12.69 18.36
C LYS A 204 -12.19 -14.11 17.82
N LYS A 205 -11.97 -14.25 16.52
CA LYS A 205 -11.66 -15.54 15.88
C LYS A 205 -10.42 -16.20 16.48
N SER A 206 -9.36 -15.43 16.75
CA SER A 206 -8.16 -15.94 17.42
C SER A 206 -8.44 -16.41 18.85
N LEU A 207 -9.21 -15.66 19.63
CA LEU A 207 -9.63 -16.05 20.98
C LEU A 207 -10.52 -17.29 20.98
N GLU A 208 -11.38 -17.48 19.99
CA GLU A 208 -12.20 -18.68 19.85
C GLU A 208 -11.37 -19.94 19.55
N VAL A 209 -10.33 -19.79 18.73
CA VAL A 209 -9.44 -20.89 18.31
C VAL A 209 -8.37 -21.20 19.36
N PHE A 210 -7.74 -20.18 19.95
CA PHE A 210 -6.58 -20.32 20.85
C PHE A 210 -6.91 -20.04 22.33
N GLY A 211 -8.03 -19.39 22.64
CA GLY A 211 -8.47 -19.11 24.02
C GLY A 211 -8.99 -20.33 24.78
N LYS A 212 -9.12 -21.48 24.11
CA LYS A 212 -9.43 -22.79 24.73
C LYS A 212 -8.20 -23.56 25.19
N ILE A 213 -7.03 -22.93 25.33
CA ILE A 213 -5.92 -23.57 26.07
C ILE A 213 -6.34 -23.62 27.54
N PRO A 214 -6.58 -24.81 28.13
CA PRO A 214 -7.00 -24.90 29.51
C PRO A 214 -5.90 -24.30 30.38
N GLN A 215 -6.24 -23.28 31.17
CA GLN A 215 -5.37 -22.86 32.25
C GLN A 215 -5.19 -24.07 33.17
N VAL A 216 -4.01 -24.69 33.11
CA VAL A 216 -3.58 -25.71 34.07
C VAL A 216 -3.70 -25.05 35.43
N LYS A 217 -4.73 -25.44 36.20
CA LYS A 217 -4.92 -25.00 37.58
C LYS A 217 -3.64 -25.33 38.35
N LYS A 218 -2.79 -24.34 38.59
CA LYS A 218 -1.66 -24.48 39.51
C LYS A 218 -2.26 -24.79 40.87
N LYS A 219 -2.19 -26.06 41.29
CA LYS A 219 -2.51 -26.47 42.66
C LYS A 219 -1.64 -25.63 43.59
N ALA A 220 -2.27 -24.93 44.53
CA ALA A 220 -1.58 -24.19 45.57
C ALA A 220 -0.64 -25.13 46.33
N PRO A 221 0.60 -24.71 46.65
CA PRO A 221 1.50 -25.56 47.40
C PRO A 221 0.98 -25.73 48.83
N SER A 222 0.71 -26.97 49.20
CA SER A 222 0.40 -27.41 50.56
C SER A 222 1.56 -27.05 51.49
N ARG A 223 1.26 -26.23 52.50
CA ARG A 223 2.18 -25.82 53.56
C ARG A 223 2.43 -27.04 54.48
N ARG A 224 3.46 -27.83 54.21
CA ARG A 224 4.01 -28.79 55.18
C ARG A 224 4.92 -28.06 56.16
N LYS A 225 4.50 -28.01 57.43
CA LYS A 225 5.37 -27.72 58.57
C LYS A 225 6.35 -28.89 58.73
N THR A 226 7.64 -28.60 58.75
CA THR A 226 8.63 -29.41 59.47
C THR A 226 9.82 -28.52 59.84
N ALA A 227 10.37 -28.85 61.00
CA ALA A 227 11.26 -28.07 61.83
C ALA A 227 12.72 -28.05 61.32
N LYS A 228 13.49 -27.14 61.93
CA LYS A 228 14.95 -27.01 61.94
C LYS A 228 15.70 -28.34 61.78
N ASP A 229 16.69 -28.38 60.89
CA ASP A 229 18.08 -28.49 61.33
C ASP A 229 19.11 -28.23 60.22
N ASP A 230 20.14 -27.51 60.67
CA ASP A 230 21.51 -27.25 60.22
C ASP A 230 22.14 -27.80 58.90
N LYS A 231 22.89 -26.86 58.30
CA LYS A 231 24.23 -26.95 57.66
C LYS A 231 24.40 -27.11 56.13
N LYS A 232 25.07 -26.05 55.62
CA LYS A 232 26.15 -25.97 54.60
C LYS A 232 25.83 -26.19 53.12
N GLY A 233 26.27 -25.21 52.32
CA GLY A 233 26.82 -25.44 50.97
C GLY A 233 26.20 -24.59 49.87
N GLU A 234 26.88 -23.49 49.51
CA GLU A 234 26.66 -22.71 48.30
C GLU A 234 26.64 -23.57 47.03
N VAL A 235 25.65 -23.34 46.16
CA VAL A 235 25.81 -23.48 44.71
C VAL A 235 25.00 -22.38 44.01
N VAL A 236 25.75 -21.45 43.41
CA VAL A 236 25.34 -20.44 42.42
C VAL A 236 24.69 -21.14 41.21
N LYS A 237 23.56 -20.62 40.69
CA LYS A 237 23.12 -20.90 39.31
C LYS A 237 22.26 -19.78 38.72
N ASP A 238 22.93 -19.03 37.84
CA ASP A 238 22.51 -18.32 36.64
C ASP A 238 21.02 -18.16 36.35
N SER A 239 20.58 -16.90 36.42
CA SER A 239 19.39 -16.40 35.75
C SER A 239 19.61 -16.30 34.23
N LYS A 240 19.15 -17.31 33.47
CA LYS A 240 18.79 -17.15 32.06
C LYS A 240 17.29 -17.34 31.89
N LEU A 241 16.54 -16.27 32.16
CA LEU A 241 15.13 -16.16 31.80
C LEU A 241 15.04 -15.79 30.32
N GLN A 242 14.62 -16.75 29.47
CA GLN A 242 14.10 -16.42 28.14
C GLN A 242 12.70 -15.80 28.26
N PRO A 243 12.36 -14.78 27.43
CA PRO A 243 11.01 -14.25 27.38
C PRO A 243 10.04 -15.28 26.77
N LYS A 244 8.86 -15.41 27.38
CA LYS A 244 7.80 -16.32 26.95
C LYS A 244 7.30 -15.93 25.56
N GLY A 245 7.42 -16.82 24.57
CA GLY A 245 6.81 -16.63 23.26
C GLY A 245 7.45 -17.38 22.08
N ALA A 246 8.63 -17.99 22.24
CA ALA A 246 9.21 -18.79 21.16
C ALA A 246 8.59 -20.19 21.09
N PRO A 247 8.21 -20.71 19.91
CA PRO A 247 7.78 -22.09 19.75
C PRO A 247 8.93 -23.05 20.09
N VAL A 248 8.65 -24.03 20.95
CA VAL A 248 9.60 -25.08 21.30
C VAL A 248 9.77 -26.00 20.08
N THR A 249 10.92 -25.91 19.42
CA THR A 249 11.33 -26.91 18.42
C THR A 249 11.54 -28.24 19.12
N VAL A 250 10.65 -29.20 18.88
CA VAL A 250 10.83 -30.59 19.31
C VAL A 250 11.94 -31.19 18.44
N ALA A 251 13.15 -31.26 19.01
CA ALA A 251 14.24 -32.02 18.42
C ALA A 251 13.87 -33.51 18.44
N LYS A 252 13.80 -34.11 17.26
CA LYS A 252 13.64 -35.56 17.04
C LYS A 252 14.95 -36.23 17.48
N PRO A 253 14.97 -37.19 18.42
CA PRO A 253 16.22 -37.84 18.80
C PRO A 253 16.67 -38.82 17.71
N GLU A 254 17.87 -38.57 17.18
CA GLU A 254 18.64 -39.53 16.39
C GLU A 254 19.01 -40.73 17.26
N SER A 255 18.52 -41.92 16.88
CA SER A 255 19.03 -43.18 17.40
C SER A 255 20.33 -43.55 16.67
N ARG A 256 21.48 -43.18 17.24
CA ARG A 256 22.76 -43.85 16.96
C ARG A 256 22.76 -45.19 17.68
N ASN A 257 22.77 -46.28 16.93
CA ASN A 257 23.16 -47.59 17.44
C ASN A 257 24.48 -47.96 16.77
N ASN A 258 25.57 -47.91 17.54
CA ASN A 258 26.88 -48.39 17.16
C ASN A 258 27.16 -49.68 17.95
N GLY A 259 27.61 -50.72 17.26
CA GLY A 259 28.34 -51.82 17.88
C GLY A 259 28.24 -53.12 17.11
N GLY A 260 29.38 -53.62 16.60
CA GLY A 260 29.60 -55.05 16.42
C GLY A 260 30.21 -55.53 15.11
N GLU A 261 31.47 -55.18 14.89
CA GLU A 261 32.59 -55.99 14.39
C GLU A 261 32.43 -57.44 13.84
N MET A 262 33.39 -57.75 12.94
CA MET A 262 33.98 -59.06 12.55
C MET A 262 33.27 -59.93 11.49
N LYS A 263 33.69 -59.84 10.21
CA LYS A 263 34.82 -60.57 9.59
C LYS A 263 34.91 -60.20 8.10
#